data_AF-A0A1V4VZW0-F1
#
_entry.id   AF-A0A1V4VZW0-F1
#
_cell.length_a   1.000
_cell.length_b   1.000
_cell.length_c   1.000
_cell.angle_alpha   90.00
_cell.angle_beta   90.00
_cell.angle_gamma   90.00
#
_symmetry.space_group_name_H-M   'P 1'
#
loop_
_entity.id
_entity.type
_entity.pdbx_description
1 polymer ?
#
loop_
_entity_poly.entity_id
_entity_poly.type
_entity_poly.pdbx_seq_one_letter_code
_entity_poly.pdbx_strand_id
1 'polypeptide(L)'
;MSKCEQSKSGKVNNQGFILVELMVVMAFIVIIVSIAVPLYKGYVERAIQQVCNANCLQLERTYHVYLLLENKDHTTYVFDEFLQKYEENICPANGGIKYINGSIRCILHSENEVDGNDNGEDDGSVPFL
;
A
#
# COMPACT_ATOMS: atom_id res chain seq x y z
N MET A 1 53.10 -49.25 -45.92
CA MET A 1 51.66 -49.16 -46.25
C MET A 1 50.89 -49.45 -44.97
N SER A 2 50.51 -48.41 -44.21
CA SER A 2 49.64 -48.56 -43.05
C SER A 2 48.75 -47.32 -42.98
N LYS A 3 47.46 -47.52 -43.28
CA LYS A 3 46.40 -46.50 -43.26
C LYS A 3 45.83 -46.46 -41.84
N CYS A 4 45.85 -45.29 -41.20
CA CYS A 4 45.01 -45.01 -40.04
C CYS A 4 43.89 -44.07 -40.49
N GLU A 5 42.67 -44.61 -40.63
CA GLU A 5 41.45 -43.81 -40.76
C GLU A 5 41.06 -43.26 -39.39
N GLN A 6 41.16 -41.94 -39.21
CA GLN A 6 40.62 -41.27 -38.04
C GLN A 6 39.16 -40.90 -38.32
N SER A 7 38.25 -41.65 -37.71
CA SER A 7 36.83 -41.33 -37.64
C SER A 7 36.63 -40.04 -36.82
N LYS A 8 36.35 -38.92 -37.51
CA LYS A 8 35.90 -37.68 -36.87
C LYS A 8 34.43 -37.84 -36.47
N SER A 9 34.22 -38.19 -35.20
CA SER A 9 32.89 -38.08 -34.57
C SER A 9 32.55 -36.61 -34.35
N GLY A 10 31.70 -36.05 -35.22
CA GLY A 10 31.15 -34.71 -35.06
C GLY A 10 30.20 -34.69 -33.87
N LYS A 11 30.67 -34.17 -32.73
CA LYS A 11 29.87 -33.98 -31.53
C LYS A 11 28.93 -32.80 -31.76
N VAL A 12 27.66 -33.08 -32.04
CA VAL A 12 26.62 -32.06 -32.20
C VAL A 12 26.39 -31.41 -30.83
N ASN A 13 26.84 -30.18 -30.68
CA ASN A 13 26.66 -29.37 -29.49
C ASN A 13 25.23 -28.82 -29.47
N ASN A 14 24.35 -29.46 -28.70
CA ASN A 14 23.02 -28.95 -28.37
C ASN A 14 23.12 -27.78 -27.37
N GLN A 15 23.83 -26.72 -27.74
CA GLN A 15 23.82 -25.45 -27.00
C GLN A 15 22.56 -24.67 -27.41
N GLY A 16 21.41 -25.14 -26.93
CA GLY A 16 20.09 -24.59 -27.22
C GLY A 16 19.81 -23.28 -26.49
N PHE A 17 19.77 -22.18 -27.25
CA PHE A 17 18.79 -21.08 -27.21
C PHE A 17 18.27 -20.50 -25.87
N ILE A 18 19.17 -20.15 -24.94
CA ILE A 18 18.82 -19.29 -23.78
C ILE A 18 18.13 -17.98 -24.24
N LEU A 19 18.54 -17.43 -25.39
CA LEU A 19 18.00 -16.18 -25.93
C LEU A 19 16.51 -16.25 -26.24
N VAL A 20 16.07 -17.25 -27.03
CA VAL A 20 14.66 -17.37 -27.43
C VAL A 20 13.78 -17.71 -26.24
N GLU A 21 14.26 -18.59 -25.35
CA GLU A 21 13.56 -18.95 -24.13
C GLU A 21 13.32 -17.74 -23.21
N LEU A 22 14.34 -16.89 -23.03
CA LEU A 22 14.20 -15.67 -22.25
C LEU A 22 13.25 -14.65 -22.92
N MET A 23 13.22 -14.56 -24.26
CA MET A 23 12.29 -13.65 -24.96
C MET A 23 10.83 -14.03 -24.73
N VAL A 24 10.51 -15.32 -24.79
CA VAL A 24 9.15 -15.81 -24.55
C VAL A 24 8.73 -15.56 -23.09
N VAL A 25 9.62 -15.82 -22.13
CA VAL A 25 9.36 -15.55 -20.70
C VAL A 25 9.09 -14.06 -20.45
N MET A 26 9.91 -13.17 -21.03
CA MET A 26 9.69 -11.73 -20.92
C MET A 26 8.35 -11.28 -21.50
N ALA A 27 7.92 -11.87 -22.62
CA ALA A 27 6.62 -11.58 -23.22
C ALA A 27 5.47 -11.92 -22.25
N PHE A 28 5.52 -13.06 -21.57
CA PHE A 28 4.51 -13.44 -20.57
C PHE A 28 4.54 -12.54 -19.32
N ILE A 29 5.72 -12.16 -18.83
CA ILE A 29 5.85 -11.24 -17.67
C ILE A 29 5.16 -9.91 -17.96
N VAL A 30 5.37 -9.35 -19.16
CA VAL A 30 4.73 -8.07 -19.56
C VAL A 30 3.21 -8.18 -19.54
N ILE A 31 2.65 -9.28 -20.05
CA ILE A 31 1.20 -9.52 -20.05
C ILE A 31 0.66 -9.59 -18.62
N ILE A 32 1.34 -10.31 -17.71
CA ILE A 32 0.91 -10.46 -16.32
C ILE A 32 1.00 -9.12 -15.57
N VAL A 33 2.13 -8.41 -15.68
CA VAL A 33 2.37 -7.14 -14.98
C VAL A 33 1.33 -6.08 -15.40
N SER A 34 0.93 -6.08 -16.67
CA SER A 34 -0.10 -5.17 -17.19
C SER A 34 -1.43 -5.27 -16.43
N ILE A 35 -1.81 -6.46 -15.95
CA ILE A 35 -3.05 -6.70 -15.19
C ILE A 35 -2.80 -6.60 -13.68
N ALA A 36 -1.62 -7.03 -13.21
CA ALA A 36 -1.30 -7.06 -11.78
C ALA A 36 -1.20 -5.65 -11.16
N VAL A 37 -0.64 -4.67 -11.88
CA VAL A 37 -0.45 -3.30 -11.37
C VAL A 37 -1.77 -2.60 -11.01
N PRO A 38 -2.79 -2.50 -11.90
CA PRO A 38 -4.04 -1.82 -11.56
C PRO A 38 -4.79 -2.51 -10.42
N LEU A 39 -4.77 -3.85 -10.35
CA LEU A 39 -5.38 -4.60 -9.26
C LEU A 39 -4.73 -4.26 -7.92
N TYR A 40 -3.40 -4.30 -7.84
CA TYR A 40 -2.67 -4.06 -6.60
C TYR A 40 -2.88 -2.65 -6.06
N LYS A 41 -2.95 -1.64 -6.95
CA LYS A 41 -3.18 -0.24 -6.53
C LYS A 41 -4.50 -0.07 -5.77
N GLY A 42 -5.58 -0.72 -6.20
CA GLY A 42 -6.87 -0.65 -5.51
C GLY A 42 -6.82 -1.23 -4.10
N TYR A 43 -6.18 -2.38 -3.91
CA TYR A 43 -6.02 -3.00 -2.59
C TYR A 43 -5.19 -2.14 -1.63
N VAL A 44 -4.08 -1.58 -2.13
CA VAL A 44 -3.22 -0.71 -1.31
C VAL A 44 -3.95 0.55 -0.88
N GLU A 45 -4.72 1.17 -1.78
CA GLU A 45 -5.48 2.39 -1.45
C GLU A 45 -6.49 2.14 -0.32
N ARG A 46 -7.23 1.03 -0.38
CA ARG A 46 -8.18 0.67 0.68
C ARG A 46 -7.50 0.41 2.01
N ALA A 47 -6.37 -0.32 2.00
CA ALA A 47 -5.61 -0.57 3.22
C ALA A 47 -5.09 0.74 3.83
N ILE A 48 -4.60 1.66 3.00
CA ILE A 48 -4.17 3.00 3.41
C ILE A 48 -5.32 3.78 4.05
N GLN A 49 -6.50 3.78 3.42
CA GLN A 49 -7.69 4.44 3.95
C GLN A 49 -8.11 3.86 5.31
N GLN A 50 -8.17 2.53 5.43
CA GLN A 50 -8.55 1.86 6.68
C GLN A 50 -7.57 2.17 7.82
N VAL A 51 -6.27 2.06 7.58
CA VAL A 51 -5.23 2.40 8.57
C VAL A 51 -5.31 3.87 8.95
N CYS A 52 -5.47 4.76 7.97
CA CYS A 52 -5.60 6.19 8.23
C CYS A 52 -6.83 6.50 9.10
N ASN A 53 -7.97 5.87 8.85
CA ASN A 53 -9.18 6.06 9.64
C ASN A 53 -9.02 5.56 11.07
N ALA A 54 -8.45 4.36 11.24
CA ALA A 54 -8.16 3.80 12.57
C ALA A 54 -7.21 4.71 13.38
N ASN A 55 -6.16 5.22 12.73
CA ASN A 55 -5.22 6.15 13.36
C ASN A 55 -5.89 7.49 13.72
N CYS A 56 -6.76 8.04 12.85
CA CYS A 56 -7.52 9.24 13.16
C CYS A 56 -8.43 9.05 14.38
N LEU A 57 -9.10 7.89 14.47
CA LEU A 57 -9.95 7.56 15.61
C LEU A 57 -9.15 7.40 16.91
N GLN A 58 -7.98 6.77 16.87
CA GLN A 58 -7.09 6.69 18.04
C GLN A 58 -6.58 8.06 18.47
N LEU A 59 -6.18 8.89 17.49
CA LEU A 59 -5.74 10.25 17.74
C LEU A 59 -6.86 11.09 18.37
N GLU A 60 -8.10 10.95 17.90
CA GLU A 60 -9.27 11.64 18.43
C GLU A 60 -9.49 11.31 19.90
N ARG A 61 -9.48 10.01 20.26
CA ARG A 61 -9.62 9.58 21.65
C ARG A 61 -8.51 10.14 22.53
N THR A 62 -7.27 10.06 22.06
CA THR A 62 -6.11 10.59 22.78
C THR A 62 -6.21 12.10 22.98
N TYR A 63 -6.65 12.83 21.95
CA TYR A 63 -6.82 14.27 22.01
C TYR A 63 -7.95 14.68 22.98
N HIS A 64 -9.10 14.00 22.95
CA HIS A 64 -10.17 14.27 23.91
C HIS A 64 -9.74 14.00 25.35
N VAL A 65 -8.98 12.92 25.60
CA VAL A 65 -8.39 12.66 26.93
C VAL A 65 -7.42 13.77 27.33
N TYR A 66 -6.59 14.24 26.41
CA TYR A 66 -5.67 15.35 26.64
C TYR A 66 -6.41 16.64 27.06
N LEU A 67 -7.49 17.00 26.36
CA LEU A 67 -8.32 18.17 26.71
C LEU A 67 -8.89 18.07 28.13
N LEU A 68 -9.39 16.89 28.50
CA LEU A 68 -9.92 16.64 29.85
C LEU A 68 -8.85 16.72 30.94
N LEU A 69 -7.68 16.12 30.71
CA LEU A 69 -6.59 16.10 31.69
C LEU A 69 -5.97 17.48 31.93
N GLU A 70 -5.84 18.28 30.87
CA GLU A 70 -5.29 19.64 30.98
C GLU A 70 -6.35 20.70 31.28
N ASN A 71 -7.63 20.31 31.40
CA ASN A 71 -8.77 21.21 31.59
C ASN A 71 -8.77 22.35 30.54
N LYS A 72 -8.54 21.97 29.28
CA LYS A 72 -8.52 22.86 28.11
C LYS A 72 -9.74 22.58 27.24
N ASP A 73 -10.31 23.63 26.67
CA ASP A 73 -11.28 23.50 25.59
C ASP A 73 -10.57 23.38 24.24
N HIS A 74 -11.23 22.73 23.27
CA HIS A 74 -10.73 22.65 21.92
C HIS A 74 -10.61 24.05 21.29
N THR A 75 -9.42 24.34 20.75
CA THR A 75 -9.19 25.46 19.83
C THR A 75 -8.24 24.99 18.74
N THR A 76 -8.23 25.67 17.59
CA THR A 76 -7.29 25.36 16.50
C THR A 76 -5.84 25.38 16.99
N TYR A 77 -5.46 26.37 17.81
CA TYR A 77 -4.12 26.49 18.35
C TYR A 77 -3.73 25.32 19.27
N VAL A 78 -4.62 24.92 20.18
CA VAL A 78 -4.38 23.78 21.09
C VAL A 78 -4.28 22.47 20.31
N PHE A 79 -5.06 22.31 19.26
CA PHE A 79 -4.97 21.15 18.38
C PHE A 79 -3.66 21.10 17.59
N ASP A 80 -3.23 22.24 17.03
CA ASP A 80 -1.96 22.34 16.32
C ASP A 80 -0.76 22.08 17.24
N GLU A 81 -0.79 22.60 18.47
CA GLU A 81 0.22 22.32 19.52
C GLU A 81 0.27 20.82 19.84
N PHE A 82 -0.89 20.18 20.00
CA PHE A 82 -0.98 18.75 20.24
C PHE A 82 -0.42 17.92 19.08
N LEU A 83 -0.78 18.27 17.84
CA LEU A 83 -0.28 17.63 16.63
C LEU A 83 1.24 17.80 16.46
N GLN A 84 1.79 18.96 16.80
CA GLN A 84 3.23 19.21 16.71
C GLN A 84 4.03 18.29 17.65
N LYS A 85 3.45 17.92 18.79
CA LYS A 85 4.05 16.98 19.74
C LYS A 85 3.86 15.51 19.33
N TYR A 86 2.93 15.23 18.42
CA TYR A 86 2.64 13.88 17.95
C TYR A 86 3.64 13.48 16.85
N GLU A 87 4.61 12.63 17.18
CA GLU A 87 5.72 12.27 16.27
C GLU A 87 5.39 11.15 15.27
N GLU A 88 4.18 10.59 15.32
CA GLU A 88 3.80 9.42 14.53
C GLU A 88 3.04 9.81 13.25
N ASN A 89 3.32 9.07 12.17
CA ASN A 89 2.64 9.24 10.88
C ASN A 89 1.21 8.69 10.94
N ILE A 90 0.25 9.59 11.12
CA ILE A 90 -1.18 9.25 11.23
C ILE A 90 -1.74 8.73 9.90
N CYS A 91 -1.32 9.32 8.77
CA CYS A 91 -1.79 8.94 7.44
C CYS A 91 -0.63 8.36 6.61
N PRO A 92 -0.70 7.09 6.16
CA PRO A 92 0.33 6.49 5.31
C PRO A 92 0.51 7.18 3.96
N ALA A 93 -0.53 7.85 3.45
CA ALA A 93 -0.48 8.68 2.24
C ALA A 93 -0.05 10.14 2.51
N ASN A 94 0.44 10.44 3.72
CA ASN A 94 0.88 11.77 4.11
C ASN A 94 -0.22 12.85 4.03
N GLY A 95 -1.47 12.45 4.26
CA GLY A 95 -2.61 13.35 4.30
C GLY A 95 -2.61 14.26 5.52
N GLY A 96 -3.00 15.51 5.33
CA GLY A 96 -3.17 16.47 6.42
C GLY A 96 -4.34 16.10 7.33
N ILE A 97 -4.18 16.37 8.62
CA ILE A 97 -5.16 16.05 9.66
C ILE A 97 -5.85 17.33 10.12
N LYS A 98 -7.18 17.28 10.28
CA LYS A 98 -7.99 18.41 10.72
C LYS A 98 -8.98 17.99 11.79
N TYR A 99 -9.28 18.88 12.72
CA TYR A 99 -10.39 18.73 13.66
C TYR A 99 -11.63 19.43 13.11
N ILE A 100 -12.71 18.69 12.87
CA ILE A 100 -13.94 19.20 12.26
C ILE A 100 -15.13 18.65 13.05
N ASN A 101 -16.00 19.53 13.54
CA ASN A 101 -17.26 19.18 14.21
C ASN A 101 -17.12 18.17 15.37
N GLY A 102 -16.04 18.25 16.14
CA GLY A 102 -15.82 17.36 17.29
C GLY A 102 -14.99 16.10 16.99
N SER A 103 -14.67 15.85 15.71
CA SER A 103 -13.94 14.65 15.28
C SER A 103 -12.70 14.98 14.46
N ILE A 104 -11.71 14.09 14.50
CA ILE A 104 -10.49 14.23 13.71
C ILE A 104 -10.67 13.53 12.36
N ARG A 105 -10.38 14.26 11.28
CA ARG A 105 -10.55 13.81 9.89
C ARG A 105 -9.25 14.01 9.11
N CYS A 106 -8.90 13.02 8.30
CA CYS A 106 -7.86 13.17 7.27
C CYS A 106 -8.45 13.86 6.03
N ILE A 107 -7.74 14.84 5.45
CA ILE A 107 -8.20 15.54 4.24
C ILE A 107 -8.20 14.68 2.98
N LEU A 108 -7.37 13.63 2.93
CA LEU A 108 -7.25 12.74 1.77
C LEU A 108 -8.29 11.61 1.80
N HIS A 109 -8.62 11.12 3.00
CA HIS A 109 -9.49 9.95 3.18
C HIS A 109 -10.80 10.30 3.92
N SER A 110 -11.15 11.58 4.02
CA SER A 110 -12.45 11.99 4.55
C SER A 110 -13.52 11.54 3.58
N GLU A 111 -14.33 10.57 3.99
CA GLU A 111 -15.51 10.13 3.25
C GLU A 111 -16.36 11.35 2.90
N ASN A 112 -16.26 11.78 1.64
CA ASN A 112 -17.31 12.51 0.98
C ASN A 112 -18.23 11.40 0.46
N GLU A 113 -19.41 11.28 1.06
CA GLU A 113 -20.43 10.30 0.69
C GLU A 113 -20.97 10.58 -0.72
N VAL A 114 -20.18 10.39 -1.79
CA VAL A 114 -20.72 10.28 -3.14
C VAL A 114 -19.86 9.35 -4.01
N ASP A 115 -20.54 8.32 -4.49
CA ASP A 115 -20.32 7.45 -5.64
C ASP A 115 -19.29 6.32 -5.58
N GLY A 116 -19.84 5.12 -5.47
CA GLY A 116 -19.88 4.29 -6.67
C GLY A 116 -19.32 2.88 -6.54
N ASN A 117 -20.14 1.99 -5.97
CA ASN A 117 -20.17 0.55 -6.28
C ASN A 117 -18.80 -0.16 -6.28
N ASP A 118 -18.40 -0.65 -5.11
CA ASP A 118 -17.46 -1.77 -5.07
C ASP A 118 -17.93 -2.82 -4.07
N ASN A 119 -18.55 -3.86 -4.62
CA ASN A 119 -18.90 -5.07 -3.90
C ASN A 119 -17.59 -5.75 -3.49
N GLY A 120 -17.26 -5.65 -2.21
CA GLY A 120 -16.15 -6.36 -1.61
C GLY A 120 -16.33 -6.39 -0.10
N GLU A 121 -17.13 -7.35 0.33
CA GLU A 121 -17.11 -7.88 1.69
C GLU A 121 -15.65 -8.18 2.08
N ASP A 122 -15.12 -7.48 3.08
CA ASP A 122 -14.29 -8.08 4.13
C ASP A 122 -14.22 -7.08 5.29
N ASP A 123 -15.17 -7.24 6.21
CA ASP A 123 -15.09 -6.79 7.58
C ASP A 123 -13.96 -7.59 8.26
N GLY A 124 -12.73 -7.17 8.01
CA GLY A 124 -11.54 -7.63 8.71
C GLY A 124 -11.28 -6.85 10.00
N SER A 125 -12.33 -6.36 10.68
CA SER A 125 -12.18 -5.62 11.93
C SER A 125 -11.82 -6.58 13.07
N VAL A 126 -10.59 -7.08 13.10
CA VAL A 126 -10.07 -7.77 14.27
C VAL A 126 -9.88 -6.73 15.40
N PRO A 127 -10.55 -6.90 16.56
CA PRO A 127 -10.35 -6.01 17.70
C PRO A 127 -8.95 -6.24 18.26
N PHE A 128 -8.15 -5.18 18.34
CA PHE A 128 -6.93 -5.20 19.16
C PHE A 128 -7.35 -5.12 20.63
N LEU A 129 -7.08 -6.21 21.37
CA LEU A 129 -7.15 -6.32 22.83
C LEU A 129 -5.84 -5.85 23.47
#